data_AF-A0A972WBU0-F1
#
_entry.id   AF-A0A972WBU0-F1
#
_cell.length_a   1.000
_cell.length_b   1.000
_cell.length_c   1.000
_cell.angle_alpha   90.00
_cell.angle_beta   90.00
_cell.angle_gamma   90.00
#
_symmetry.space_group_name_H-M   'P 1'
#
loop_
_entity.id
_entity.type
_entity.pdbx_description
1 polymer ?
#
loop_
_entity_poly.entity_id
_entity_poly.type
_entity_poly.pdbx_seq_one_letter_code
_entity_poly.pdbx_strand_id
1 'polypeptide(L)' 'AALQLGANLPRVAMAVTVGEVWTNTIQPLYAVPVLAIAGLHIRDIMGYCVVALLTLGPIYLVALIFF' A
#
# COMPACT_ATOMS: atom_id res chain seq x y z
N ALA A 1 18.00 13.18 -6.79
CA ALA A 1 18.32 11.82 -7.27
C ALA A 1 17.78 11.57 -8.69
N ALA A 2 16.46 11.40 -8.90
CA ALA A 2 15.90 11.04 -10.22
C ALA A 2 16.27 12.00 -11.38
N LEU A 3 16.26 13.31 -11.14
CA LEU A 3 16.68 14.33 -12.12
C LEU A 3 18.13 14.18 -12.58
N GLN A 4 19.04 13.76 -11.68
CA GLN A 4 20.46 13.58 -12.00
C GLN A 4 20.73 12.30 -12.78
N LEU A 5 19.82 11.32 -12.68
CA LEU A 5 19.91 10.03 -13.38
C LEU A 5 19.18 10.05 -14.75
N GLY A 6 18.60 11.19 -15.15
CA GLY A 6 17.79 11.28 -16.37
C GLY A 6 16.52 10.41 -16.33
N ALA A 7 16.07 10.01 -15.15
CA ALA A 7 14.92 9.13 -14.97
C ALA A 7 13.59 9.88 -15.17
N ASN A 8 12.55 9.17 -15.65
CA ASN A 8 11.23 9.74 -15.83
C ASN A 8 10.61 10.16 -14.48
N LEU A 9 10.52 11.47 -14.25
CA LEU A 9 10.08 12.03 -12.97
C LEU A 9 8.66 11.59 -12.57
N PRO A 10 7.65 11.64 -13.47
CA PRO A 10 6.31 11.12 -13.16
C PRO A 10 6.30 9.66 -12.71
N ARG A 11 7.04 8.78 -13.40
CA ARG A 11 7.09 7.35 -13.05
C ARG A 11 7.77 7.12 -11.70
N VAL A 12 8.85 7.85 -11.41
CA VAL A 12 9.53 7.76 -10.12
C VAL A 12 8.63 8.27 -8.99
N ALA A 13 7.92 9.38 -9.20
CA ALA A 13 6.96 9.89 -8.22
C ALA A 13 5.83 8.87 -7.94
N MET A 14 5.28 8.26 -9.00
CA MET A 14 4.27 7.21 -8.88
C MET A 14 4.79 6.00 -8.10
N ALA A 15 6.01 5.54 -8.36
CA ALA A 15 6.62 4.43 -7.63
C ALA A 15 6.72 4.70 -6.13
N VAL A 16 7.04 5.95 -5.73
CA VAL A 16 7.08 6.37 -4.32
C VAL A 16 5.67 6.34 -3.71
N THR A 17 4.67 6.92 -4.39
CA THR A 17 3.28 6.92 -3.93
C THR A 17 2.74 5.50 -3.78
N VAL A 18 3.01 4.62 -4.73
CA VAL A 18 2.62 3.21 -4.66
C VAL A 18 3.27 2.50 -3.46
N GLY A 19 4.55 2.78 -3.17
CA GLY A 19 5.22 2.26 -1.98
C GLY A 19 4.60 2.77 -0.66
N GLU A 20 4.23 4.05 -0.61
CA GLU A 20 3.55 4.66 0.53
C GLU A 20 2.19 3.98 0.79
N VAL A 21 1.33 3.87 -0.23
CA VAL A 21 0.03 3.19 -0.13
C VAL A 21 0.18 1.72 0.26
N TRP A 22 1.16 1.02 -0.32
CA TRP A 22 1.39 -0.40 -0.04
C TRP A 22 1.77 -0.64 1.42
N THR A 23 2.73 0.12 1.95
CA THR A 23 3.13 -0.01 3.36
C THR A 23 2.03 0.45 4.32
N ASN A 24 1.25 1.48 3.96
CA ASN A 24 0.12 1.93 4.76
C ASN A 24 -1.04 0.93 4.83
N THR A 25 -1.08 -0.06 3.93
CA THR A 25 -2.07 -1.14 3.99
C THR A 25 -1.85 -2.07 5.19
N ILE A 26 -0.64 -2.11 5.77
CA ILE A 26 -0.36 -2.89 6.99
C ILE A 26 -1.03 -2.31 8.24
N GLN A 27 -1.34 -1.01 8.22
CA GLN A 27 -1.94 -0.30 9.34
C GLN A 27 -3.44 -0.05 9.06
N PRO A 28 -4.35 -0.83 9.67
CA PRO A 28 -5.79 -0.69 9.47
C PRO A 28 -6.40 0.50 10.22
N LEU A 29 -5.73 1.66 10.23
CA LEU A 29 -6.24 2.87 10.89
C LEU A 29 -7.55 3.35 10.25
N TYR A 30 -7.67 3.20 8.93
CA TYR A 30 -8.90 3.47 8.19
C TYR A 30 -10.04 2.50 8.52
N ALA A 31 -9.72 1.30 9.05
CA ALA A 31 -10.73 0.30 9.39
C ALA A 31 -11.26 0.44 10.83
N VAL A 32 -10.60 1.20 11.70
CA VAL A 32 -11.01 1.41 13.11
C VAL A 32 -12.48 1.85 13.24
N PRO A 33 -13.00 2.79 12.43
CA PRO A 33 -14.40 3.19 12.53
C PRO A 33 -15.38 2.06 12.22
N VAL A 34 -15.07 1.24 11.21
CA VAL A 34 -15.90 0.10 10.82
C VAL A 34 -15.85 -1.00 11.87
N LEU A 35 -14.66 -1.26 12.43
CA LEU A 35 -14.48 -2.22 13.52
C LEU A 35 -15.24 -1.80 14.78
N ALA A 36 -15.28 -0.51 15.09
CA ALA A 36 -16.07 0.02 16.21
C ALA A 36 -17.58 -0.21 16.02
N ILE A 37 -18.09 -0.03 14.80
CA ILE A 37 -19.51 -0.33 14.46
C ILE A 37 -19.79 -1.83 14.53
N ALA A 38 -18.83 -2.66 14.09
CA ALA A 38 -18.95 -4.11 14.10
C ALA A 38 -18.68 -4.77 15.48
N GLY A 39 -18.21 -4.01 16.46
CA GLY A 39 -17.83 -4.54 17.78
C GLY A 39 -16.59 -5.45 17.75
N LEU A 40 -15.71 -5.28 16.75
CA LEU A 40 -14.52 -6.11 16.55
C LEU A 40 -13.25 -5.42 17.07
N HIS A 41 -12.25 -6.20 17.44
CA HIS A 41 -10.95 -5.67 17.83
C HIS A 41 -10.04 -5.48 16.61
N ILE A 42 -9.16 -4.47 16.66
CA ILE A 42 -8.10 -4.25 15.65
C ILE A 42 -7.28 -5.51 15.39
N ARG A 43 -7.00 -6.31 16.43
CA ARG A 43 -6.21 -7.53 16.29
C ARG A 43 -6.84 -8.55 15.35
N ASP A 44 -8.16 -8.53 15.21
CA ASP A 44 -8.89 -9.49 14.38
C ASP A 44 -8.71 -9.21 12.87
N ILE A 45 -8.42 -7.95 12.51
CA ILE A 45 -8.21 -7.55 11.11
C ILE A 45 -6.74 -7.55 10.68
N MET A 46 -5.79 -7.46 11.61
CA MET A 46 -4.36 -7.34 11.31
C MET A 46 -3.85 -8.51 10.44
N GLY A 47 -4.37 -9.72 10.64
CA GLY A 47 -4.05 -10.87 9.79
C GLY A 47 -4.45 -10.67 8.33
N TYR A 48 -5.62 -10.08 8.09
CA TYR A 48 -6.09 -9.75 6.74
C TYR A 48 -5.25 -8.63 6.10
N CYS A 49 -4.80 -7.65 6.87
CA CYS A 49 -3.88 -6.61 6.38
C CYS A 49 -2.56 -7.19 5.86
N VAL A 50 -2.01 -8.20 6.53
CA VAL A 50 -0.79 -8.89 6.08
C VAL A 50 -1.03 -9.64 4.77
N VAL A 51 -2.17 -10.34 4.65
CA VAL A 51 -2.53 -11.03 3.40
C VAL A 51 -2.72 -10.02 2.27
N ALA A 52 -3.42 -8.91 2.52
CA ALA A 52 -3.60 -7.82 1.57
C ALA A 52 -2.26 -7.21 1.14
N LEU A 53 -1.33 -6.99 2.08
CA LEU A 53 0.02 -6.52 1.78
C LEU A 53 0.76 -7.47 0.84
N LEU A 54 0.73 -8.78 1.10
CA LEU A 54 1.40 -9.77 0.27
C LEU A 54 0.75 -9.94 -1.12
N THR A 55 -0.55 -9.70 -1.25
CA THR A 55 -1.26 -9.81 -2.53
C THR A 55 -1.17 -8.54 -3.37
N LEU A 56 -1.28 -7.37 -2.74
CA LEU A 56 -1.24 -6.08 -3.44
C LEU A 56 0.19 -5.72 -3.89
N GLY A 57 1.21 -6.12 -3.14
CA GLY A 57 2.61 -5.85 -3.49
C GLY A 57 2.99 -6.29 -4.91
N PRO A 58 2.77 -7.58 -5.27
CA PRO A 58 2.98 -8.08 -6.63
C PRO A 58 2.15 -7.35 -7.68
N ILE A 59 0.89 -7.02 -7.39
CA ILE A 59 -0.01 -6.31 -8.32
C ILE A 59 0.55 -4.92 -8.64
N TYR A 60 0.96 -4.18 -7.61
CA TYR A 60 1.57 -2.87 -7.75
C TYR A 60 2.91 -2.90 -8.48
N LEU A 61 3.75 -3.90 -8.20
CA LEU A 61 5.01 -4.13 -8.91
C LEU A 61 4.79 -4.38 -10.39
N VAL A 62 3.86 -5.28 -10.73
CA VAL A 62 3.47 -5.56 -12.12
C VAL A 62 2.96 -4.27 -12.77
N ALA A 63 2.07 -3.53 -12.11
CA ALA A 63 1.53 -2.29 -12.66
C ALA A 63 2.64 -1.26 -12.96
N LEU A 64 3.60 -1.06 -12.05
CA LEU A 64 4.72 -0.13 -12.25
C LEU A 64 5.70 -0.56 -13.35
N ILE A 65 5.80 -1.85 -13.63
CA ILE A 65 6.66 -2.39 -14.69
C ILE A 65 6.01 -2.20 -16.06
N PHE A 66 4.69 -2.43 -16.17
CA PHE A 66 3.98 -2.44 -17.45
C PHE A 66 3.35 -1.10 -17.84
N PHE A 67 3.05 -0.22 -16.88
CA PHE A 67 2.43 1.09 -17.09
C PHE A 67 3.37 2.23 -16.66
#